data_AF-K1SZF9-F1
#
_entry.id   AF-K1SZF9-F1
#
_cell.length_a   1.000
_cell.length_b   1.000
_cell.length_c   1.000
_cell.angle_alpha   90.00
_cell.angle_beta   90.00
_cell.angle_gamma   90.00
#
_symmetry.space_group_name_H-M   'P 1'
#
loop_
_entity.id
_entity.type
_entity.pdbx_description
1 polymer ?
#
loop_
_entity_poly.entity_id
_entity_poly.type
_entity_poly.pdbx_seq_one_letter_code
_entity_poly.pdbx_strand_id
1 'polypeptide(L)'
;MLIKLAAIFFSMILVNNYVLVKFYGICPFLGVSKKFDSAVGMSGAVIFVMFMATAVTFPLQIFVLNPAGLSYLQTIVFILVIAVLVQFIEIFLKKYVVALYNSLGVYLPLITTNCCVLAVTILVVDDYGADVEALGFGAAYIEALVCAIGAGVGFMLAMVM
;
A
#
# COMPACT_ATOMS: atom_id res chain seq x y z
N MET A 1 4.25 -20.43 -12.49
CA MET A 1 3.88 -19.56 -11.36
C MET A 1 5.02 -18.66 -10.93
N LEU A 2 6.19 -19.16 -10.50
CA LEU A 2 7.31 -18.32 -10.02
C LEU A 2 7.81 -17.27 -11.03
N ILE A 3 7.90 -17.62 -12.33
CA ILE A 3 8.34 -16.70 -13.39
C ILE A 3 7.27 -15.64 -13.72
N LYS A 4 5.97 -15.96 -13.55
CA LYS A 4 4.88 -14.96 -13.67
C LYS A 4 4.87 -14.02 -12.46
N LEU A 5 5.04 -14.54 -11.23
CA LEU A 5 5.19 -13.73 -10.02
C LEU A 5 6.38 -12.76 -10.13
N ALA A 6 7.54 -13.26 -10.56
CA ALA A 6 8.73 -12.43 -10.72
C ALA A 6 8.59 -11.40 -11.85
N ALA A 7 7.90 -11.75 -12.95
CA ALA A 7 7.60 -10.82 -14.02
C ALA A 7 6.59 -9.73 -13.58
N ILE A 8 5.57 -10.07 -12.79
CA ILE A 8 4.62 -9.11 -12.21
C ILE A 8 5.33 -8.21 -11.18
N PHE A 9 6.19 -8.79 -10.34
CA PHE A 9 6.97 -8.07 -9.34
C PHE A 9 7.91 -7.06 -10.00
N PHE A 10 8.69 -7.47 -11.01
CA PHE A 10 9.58 -6.57 -11.75
C PHE A 10 8.81 -5.59 -12.65
N SER A 11 7.68 -6.00 -13.25
CA SER A 11 6.86 -5.12 -14.08
C SER A 11 6.21 -4.01 -13.24
N MET A 12 5.76 -4.28 -12.01
CA MET A 12 5.26 -3.22 -11.13
C MET A 12 6.34 -2.38 -10.47
N ILE A 13 7.54 -2.93 -10.24
CA ILE A 13 8.67 -2.14 -9.71
C ILE A 13 9.24 -1.17 -10.74
N LEU A 14 9.23 -1.52 -12.04
CA LEU A 14 9.94 -0.78 -13.10
C LEU A 14 9.07 -0.30 -14.27
N VAL A 15 8.03 -1.03 -14.70
CA VAL A 15 7.27 -0.76 -15.95
C VAL A 15 5.92 -0.07 -15.69
N ASN A 16 5.25 -0.40 -14.58
CA ASN A 16 3.96 0.17 -14.16
C ASN A 16 4.07 0.82 -12.77
N ASN A 17 5.22 1.43 -12.47
CA ASN A 17 5.46 2.03 -11.17
C ASN A 17 4.44 3.16 -10.91
N TYR A 18 3.61 2.97 -9.89
CA TYR A 18 2.54 3.89 -9.47
C TYR A 18 3.07 5.30 -9.20
N VAL A 19 4.34 5.41 -8.80
CA VAL A 19 4.99 6.69 -8.48
C VAL A 19 5.58 7.37 -9.73
N LEU A 20 6.25 6.65 -10.63
CA LEU A 20 6.92 7.23 -11.81
C LEU A 20 6.01 7.40 -13.04
N VAL A 21 4.99 6.55 -13.22
CA VAL A 21 4.14 6.58 -14.42
C VAL A 21 2.77 7.21 -14.14
N LYS A 22 2.22 6.99 -12.94
CA LYS A 22 0.87 7.50 -12.56
C LYS A 22 0.88 8.70 -11.60
N PHE A 23 2.07 9.20 -11.22
CA PHE A 23 2.25 10.35 -10.31
C PHE A 23 1.51 10.21 -8.97
N TYR A 24 1.31 8.99 -8.46
CA TYR A 24 0.70 8.79 -7.15
C TYR A 24 1.76 8.87 -6.04
N GLY A 25 1.41 9.50 -4.92
CA GLY A 25 2.30 9.59 -3.75
C GLY A 25 3.29 10.76 -3.77
N ILE A 26 3.02 11.82 -4.53
CA ILE A 26 3.85 13.05 -4.54
C ILE A 26 3.84 13.84 -3.22
N CYS A 27 2.77 13.71 -2.43
CA CYS A 27 2.58 14.46 -1.17
C CYS A 27 3.69 14.17 -0.14
N PRO A 28 4.01 12.90 0.19
CA PRO A 28 5.12 12.58 1.09
C PRO A 28 6.50 12.88 0.47
N PHE A 29 6.63 12.74 -0.86
CA PHE A 29 7.87 13.05 -1.57
C PHE A 29 8.27 14.52 -1.39
N LEU A 30 7.36 15.47 -1.65
CA LEU A 30 7.67 16.89 -1.47
C LEU A 30 7.97 17.28 -0.01
N GLY A 31 7.43 16.53 0.96
CA GLY A 31 7.61 16.81 2.39
C GLY A 31 8.91 16.28 3.00
N VAL A 32 9.37 15.10 2.59
CA VAL A 32 10.38 14.33 3.35
C VAL A 32 11.67 14.04 2.57
N SER A 33 11.73 14.32 1.26
CA SER A 33 12.93 14.05 0.43
C SER A 33 14.20 14.82 0.81
N LYS A 34 14.13 15.81 1.73
CA LYS A 34 15.32 16.58 2.16
C LYS A 34 16.27 15.81 3.09
N LYS A 35 15.81 14.74 3.75
CA LYS A 35 16.61 13.95 4.70
C LYS A 35 16.52 12.47 4.39
N PHE A 36 17.62 11.86 4.00
CA PHE A 36 17.70 10.42 3.69
C PHE A 36 17.20 9.55 4.85
N ASP A 37 17.61 9.83 6.09
CA ASP A 37 17.16 9.06 7.26
C ASP A 37 15.65 9.10 7.48
N SER A 38 15.01 10.25 7.21
CA SER A 38 13.56 10.40 7.34
C SER A 38 12.80 9.80 6.16
N ALA A 39 13.35 9.88 4.94
CA ALA A 39 12.77 9.30 3.73
C ALA A 39 12.73 7.76 3.78
N VAL A 40 13.80 7.13 4.30
CA VAL A 40 13.86 5.68 4.49
C VAL A 40 12.85 5.23 5.56
N GLY A 41 12.81 5.92 6.71
CA GLY A 41 11.86 5.60 7.77
C GLY A 41 10.40 5.77 7.35
N MET A 42 10.09 6.81 6.58
CA MET A 42 8.73 7.02 6.04
C MET A 42 8.35 5.96 5.02
N SER A 43 9.24 5.66 4.07
CA SER A 43 9.00 4.63 3.05
C SER A 43 8.80 3.25 3.68
N GLY A 44 9.58 2.90 4.71
CA GLY A 44 9.40 1.66 5.46
C GLY A 44 8.03 1.55 6.13
N ALA A 45 7.55 2.64 6.74
CA ALA A 45 6.21 2.69 7.32
C ALA A 45 5.12 2.53 6.24
N VAL A 46 5.27 3.19 5.09
CA VAL A 46 4.31 3.10 3.97
C VAL A 46 4.27 1.69 3.38
N ILE A 47 5.41 1.01 3.20
CA ILE A 47 5.46 -0.39 2.73
C ILE A 47 4.66 -1.29 3.66
N PHE A 48 4.87 -1.15 4.97
CA PHE A 48 4.17 -1.96 5.97
C PHE A 48 2.66 -1.69 5.98
N VAL A 49 2.23 -0.43 5.93
CA VAL A 49 0.80 -0.07 5.82
C VAL A 49 0.21 -0.63 4.54
N MET A 50 0.89 -0.47 3.41
CA MET A 50 0.39 -0.92 2.10
C MET A 50 0.22 -2.44 2.08
N PHE A 51 1.17 -3.19 2.64
CA PHE A 51 1.08 -4.63 2.80
C PHE A 51 -0.11 -5.05 3.68
N MET A 52 -0.20 -4.49 4.89
CA MET A 52 -1.28 -4.81 5.84
C MET A 52 -2.65 -4.39 5.31
N ALA A 53 -2.73 -3.22 4.65
CA ALA A 53 -3.97 -2.72 4.07
C ALA A 53 -4.46 -3.67 2.99
N THR A 54 -3.60 -4.05 2.03
CA THR A 54 -3.97 -5.02 0.98
C THR A 54 -4.37 -6.37 1.55
N ALA A 55 -3.66 -6.86 2.57
CA ALA A 55 -4.00 -8.11 3.25
C ALA A 55 -5.41 -8.09 3.89
N VAL A 56 -5.86 -6.93 4.36
CA VAL A 56 -7.16 -6.78 5.04
C VAL A 56 -8.27 -6.39 4.06
N THR A 57 -8.00 -5.52 3.08
CA THR A 57 -9.00 -5.05 2.12
C THR A 57 -9.38 -6.12 1.10
N PHE A 58 -8.45 -7.01 0.74
CA PHE A 58 -8.70 -8.10 -0.22
C PHE A 58 -9.82 -9.07 0.25
N PRO A 59 -9.76 -9.66 1.46
CA PRO A 59 -10.86 -10.48 1.95
C PRO A 59 -12.11 -9.68 2.27
N LEU A 60 -11.99 -8.43 2.72
CA LEU A 60 -13.15 -7.56 2.94
C LEU A 60 -13.95 -7.34 1.64
N GLN A 61 -13.28 -7.11 0.52
CA GLN A 61 -13.98 -6.94 -0.75
C GLN A 61 -14.77 -8.20 -1.13
N ILE A 62 -14.10 -9.35 -1.14
CA ILE A 62 -14.66 -10.58 -1.71
C ILE A 62 -15.74 -11.17 -0.79
N PHE A 63 -15.53 -11.17 0.53
CA PHE A 63 -16.47 -11.76 1.48
C PHE A 63 -17.58 -10.84 1.94
N VAL A 64 -17.38 -9.51 1.92
CA VAL A 64 -18.37 -8.56 2.46
C VAL A 64 -18.98 -7.71 1.37
N LEU A 65 -18.16 -7.11 0.51
CA LEU A 65 -18.64 -6.07 -0.41
C LEU A 65 -19.33 -6.62 -1.66
N ASN A 66 -18.78 -7.68 -2.26
CA ASN A 66 -19.38 -8.37 -3.42
C ASN A 66 -20.74 -9.02 -3.11
N PRO A 67 -20.91 -9.83 -2.04
CA PRO A 67 -22.21 -10.42 -1.72
C PRO A 67 -23.25 -9.40 -1.25
N ALA A 68 -22.81 -8.25 -0.71
CA ALA A 68 -23.70 -7.17 -0.29
C ALA A 68 -24.12 -6.22 -1.44
N GLY A 69 -23.59 -6.39 -2.66
CA GLY A 69 -23.87 -5.52 -3.81
C GLY A 69 -23.46 -4.06 -3.59
N LEU A 70 -22.49 -3.82 -2.69
CA LEU A 70 -22.15 -2.51 -2.15
C LEU A 70 -20.83 -1.95 -2.70
N SER A 71 -20.50 -2.24 -3.96
CA SER A 71 -19.22 -1.83 -4.59
C SER A 71 -18.99 -0.32 -4.56
N TYR A 72 -20.05 0.51 -4.49
CA TYR A 72 -19.91 1.97 -4.37
C TYR A 72 -19.25 2.41 -3.04
N LEU A 73 -19.33 1.62 -1.97
CA LEU A 73 -18.74 1.97 -0.67
C LEU A 73 -17.28 1.52 -0.52
N GLN A 74 -16.69 0.86 -1.53
CA GLN A 74 -15.34 0.30 -1.49
C GLN A 74 -14.29 1.31 -1.02
N THR A 75 -14.25 2.48 -1.66
CA THR A 75 -13.27 3.53 -1.36
C THR A 75 -13.37 4.00 0.09
N ILE A 76 -14.59 4.17 0.62
CA ILE A 76 -14.80 4.63 2.00
C ILE A 76 -14.31 3.58 3.00
N VAL A 77 -14.66 2.32 2.76
CA VAL A 77 -14.22 1.20 3.62
C VAL A 77 -12.70 1.08 3.61
N PHE A 78 -12.06 1.22 2.45
CA PHE A 78 -10.60 1.10 2.34
C PHE A 78 -9.89 2.24 3.07
N ILE A 79 -10.38 3.48 2.95
CA ILE A 79 -9.84 4.62 3.72
C ILE A 79 -9.97 4.38 5.22
N LEU A 80 -11.11 3.84 5.70
CA LEU A 80 -11.29 3.52 7.12
C LEU A 80 -10.29 2.46 7.61
N VAL A 81 -10.07 1.39 6.83
CA VAL A 81 -9.08 0.35 7.15
C VAL A 81 -7.68 0.95 7.24
N ILE A 82 -7.29 1.77 6.25
CA ILE A 82 -5.98 2.43 6.25
C ILE A 82 -5.84 3.38 7.46
N ALA A 83 -6.88 4.16 7.79
CA ALA A 83 -6.85 5.08 8.92
C ALA A 83 -6.61 4.35 10.25
N VAL A 84 -7.28 3.22 10.48
CA VAL A 84 -7.09 2.40 11.69
C VAL A 84 -5.67 1.83 11.74
N LEU A 85 -5.14 1.35 10.61
CA LEU A 85 -3.77 0.81 10.54
C LEU A 85 -2.71 1.88 10.81
N VAL A 86 -2.86 3.07 10.25
CA VAL A 86 -1.92 4.18 10.49
C VAL A 86 -2.00 4.66 11.93
N GLN A 87 -3.20 4.69 12.52
CA GLN A 87 -3.37 5.04 13.94
C GLN A 87 -2.63 4.06 14.85
N PHE A 88 -2.67 2.77 14.52
CA PHE A 88 -1.91 1.75 15.24
C PHE A 88 -0.39 1.98 15.13
N ILE A 89 0.10 2.36 13.95
CA ILE A 89 1.51 2.69 13.72
C ILE A 89 1.94 3.95 14.47
N GLU A 90 1.08 4.95 14.61
CA GLU A 90 1.38 6.15 15.38
C GLU A 90 1.71 5.80 16.85
N ILE A 91 0.89 4.94 17.45
CA ILE A 91 1.09 4.48 18.83
C ILE A 91 2.35 3.63 18.94
N PHE A 92 2.62 2.78 17.94
CA PHE A 92 3.82 1.94 17.89
C PHE A 92 5.11 2.78 17.77
N LEU A 93 5.16 3.75 16.87
CA LEU A 93 6.32 4.62 16.65
C LEU A 93 6.62 5.50 17.87
N LYS A 94 5.59 6.02 18.56
CA LYS A 94 5.75 6.78 19.81
C LYS A 94 6.47 5.97 20.90
N LYS A 95 6.24 4.65 20.94
CA LYS A 95 6.78 3.77 21.99
C LYS A 95 8.16 3.21 21.66
N TYR A 96 8.38 2.79 20.42
CA TYR A 96 9.62 2.09 20.05
C TYR A 96 10.70 2.99 19.45
N VAL A 97 10.32 4.06 18.73
CA VAL A 97 11.28 4.84 17.91
C VAL A 97 11.03 6.35 18.03
N VAL A 98 11.36 6.91 19.21
CA VAL A 98 11.18 8.34 19.53
C VAL A 98 11.94 9.26 18.56
N ALA A 99 13.13 8.86 18.11
CA ALA A 99 13.92 9.62 17.15
C ALA A 99 13.22 9.80 15.79
N LEU A 100 12.53 8.75 15.33
CA LEU A 100 11.78 8.78 14.07
C LEU A 100 10.45 9.51 14.25
N TYR A 101 9.78 9.33 15.40
CA TYR A 101 8.55 10.07 15.72
C TYR A 101 8.78 11.60 15.77
N ASN A 102 9.90 12.07 16.32
CA ASN A 102 10.23 13.50 16.36
C ASN A 102 10.47 14.11 14.96
N SER A 103 10.90 13.30 13.99
CA SER A 103 11.14 13.75 12.61
C SER A 103 9.92 13.57 11.71
N LEU A 104 9.07 12.58 11.99
CA LEU A 104 8.02 12.13 11.09
C LEU A 104 6.60 12.32 11.65
N GLY A 105 6.43 12.68 12.93
CA GLY A 105 5.14 12.76 13.63
C GLY A 105 4.07 13.56 12.89
N VAL A 106 4.45 14.68 12.26
CA VAL A 106 3.54 15.54 11.47
C VAL A 106 3.14 14.90 10.14
N TYR A 107 3.96 13.99 9.61
CA TYR A 107 3.75 13.33 8.32
C TYR A 107 3.05 11.97 8.44
N LEU A 108 2.79 11.47 9.66
CA LEU A 108 2.02 10.23 9.84
C LEU A 108 0.60 10.31 9.26
N PRO A 109 -0.17 11.40 9.46
CA PRO A 109 -1.47 11.57 8.81
C PRO A 109 -1.42 11.56 7.28
N LEU A 110 -0.30 12.01 6.67
CA LEU A 110 -0.11 11.95 5.22
C LEU A 110 -0.03 10.53 4.67
N ILE A 111 0.19 9.51 5.52
CA ILE A 111 0.15 8.11 5.10
C ILE A 111 -1.31 7.69 4.82
N THR A 112 -2.27 8.18 5.61
CA THR A 112 -3.70 7.83 5.44
C THR A 112 -4.29 8.39 4.15
N THR A 113 -3.82 9.58 3.76
CA THR A 113 -4.23 10.27 2.54
C THR A 113 -3.26 10.03 1.38
N ASN A 114 -2.38 9.04 1.50
CA ASN A 114 -1.44 8.72 0.44
C ASN A 114 -2.18 8.03 -0.72
N CYS A 115 -2.25 8.74 -1.85
CA CYS A 115 -2.89 8.24 -3.08
C CYS A 115 -2.27 6.92 -3.58
N CYS A 116 -0.99 6.68 -3.32
CA CYS A 116 -0.32 5.44 -3.70
C CYS A 116 -0.87 4.23 -2.92
N VAL A 117 -1.07 4.39 -1.60
CA VAL A 117 -1.62 3.32 -0.74
C VAL A 117 -3.05 2.98 -1.17
N LEU A 118 -3.88 3.99 -1.38
CA LEU A 118 -5.26 3.79 -1.83
C LEU A 118 -5.33 3.15 -3.22
N ALA A 119 -4.56 3.66 -4.19
CA ALA A 119 -4.54 3.14 -5.56
C ALA A 119 -4.12 1.66 -5.61
N VAL A 120 -3.09 1.27 -4.84
CA VAL A 120 -2.64 -0.13 -4.79
C VAL A 120 -3.74 -1.03 -4.22
N THR A 121 -4.40 -0.64 -3.13
CA THR A 121 -5.47 -1.47 -2.54
C THR A 121 -6.68 -1.64 -3.46
N ILE A 122 -7.01 -0.64 -4.27
CA ILE A 122 -8.13 -0.72 -5.24
C ILE A 122 -7.73 -1.54 -6.46
N LEU A 123 -6.56 -1.26 -7.06
CA LEU A 123 -6.12 -1.94 -8.28
C LEU A 123 -5.82 -3.41 -8.03
N VAL A 124 -5.29 -3.76 -6.86
CA VAL A 124 -5.13 -5.18 -6.47
C VAL A 124 -6.48 -5.88 -6.33
N VAL A 125 -7.55 -5.16 -6.00
CA VAL A 125 -8.88 -5.75 -5.88
C VAL A 125 -9.56 -5.86 -7.25
N ASP A 126 -9.37 -4.88 -8.14
CA ASP A 126 -9.94 -4.89 -9.49
C ASP A 126 -9.23 -5.89 -10.43
N ASP A 127 -7.90 -5.92 -10.44
CA ASP A 127 -7.11 -6.76 -11.37
C ASP A 127 -7.19 -8.25 -10.98
N TYR A 128 -7.13 -8.56 -9.68
CA TYR A 128 -7.20 -9.93 -9.17
C TYR A 128 -8.64 -10.42 -8.89
N GLY A 129 -9.65 -9.58 -9.07
CA GLY A 129 -11.06 -10.00 -9.00
C GLY A 129 -11.40 -11.07 -10.04
N ALA A 130 -10.76 -11.03 -11.21
CA ALA A 130 -10.89 -12.03 -12.27
C ALA A 130 -10.11 -13.34 -11.99
N ASP A 131 -9.00 -13.27 -11.25
CA ASP A 131 -8.19 -14.45 -10.90
C ASP A 131 -8.78 -15.26 -9.73
N VAL A 132 -9.65 -14.65 -8.90
CA VAL A 132 -10.40 -15.35 -7.85
C VAL A 132 -11.37 -16.38 -8.44
N GLU A 133 -11.97 -16.10 -9.60
CA GLU A 133 -12.83 -17.04 -10.33
C GLU A 133 -12.04 -18.15 -11.04
N ALA A 134 -10.78 -17.91 -11.41
CA ALA A 134 -9.98 -18.84 -12.23
C ALA A 134 -9.02 -19.76 -11.44
N LEU A 135 -8.49 -19.32 -10.29
CA LEU A 135 -7.39 -20.00 -9.58
C LEU A 135 -7.62 -20.24 -8.09
N GLY A 136 -8.70 -19.69 -7.52
CA GLY A 136 -9.05 -19.83 -6.12
C GLY A 136 -8.37 -18.79 -5.21
N PHE A 137 -9.07 -18.47 -4.11
CA PHE A 137 -8.77 -17.36 -3.21
C PHE A 137 -7.32 -17.32 -2.68
N GLY A 138 -6.70 -18.49 -2.46
CA GLY A 138 -5.36 -18.60 -1.90
C GLY A 138 -4.25 -18.11 -2.83
N ALA A 139 -4.35 -18.35 -4.14
CA ALA A 139 -3.33 -17.94 -5.10
C ALA A 139 -3.39 -16.42 -5.36
N ALA A 140 -4.59 -15.90 -5.57
CA ALA A 140 -4.83 -14.46 -5.78
C ALA A 140 -4.43 -13.63 -4.55
N TYR A 141 -4.64 -14.14 -3.33
CA TYR A 141 -4.21 -13.47 -2.11
C TYR A 141 -2.67 -13.36 -2.00
N ILE A 142 -1.95 -14.41 -2.39
CA ILE A 142 -0.47 -14.38 -2.36
C ILE A 142 0.06 -13.42 -3.42
N GLU A 143 -0.54 -13.40 -4.62
CA GLU A 143 -0.15 -12.45 -5.68
C GLU A 143 -0.46 -11.00 -5.30
N ALA A 144 -1.61 -10.75 -4.67
CA ALA A 144 -1.98 -9.45 -4.11
C ALA A 144 -0.96 -8.94 -3.07
N LEU A 145 -0.52 -9.81 -2.16
CA LEU A 145 0.50 -9.46 -1.17
C LEU A 145 1.85 -9.14 -1.83
N VAL A 146 2.27 -9.97 -2.77
CA VAL A 146 3.54 -9.79 -3.51
C VAL A 146 3.50 -8.51 -4.33
N CYS A 147 2.36 -8.18 -4.94
CA CYS A 147 2.11 -6.90 -5.60
C CYS A 147 2.28 -5.70 -4.65
N ALA A 148 1.63 -5.74 -3.48
CA ALA A 148 1.67 -4.65 -2.51
C ALA A 148 3.10 -4.39 -2.01
N ILE A 149 3.88 -5.45 -1.79
CA ILE A 149 5.31 -5.32 -1.43
C ILE A 149 6.10 -4.70 -2.59
N GLY A 150 5.89 -5.18 -3.82
CA GLY A 150 6.56 -4.64 -5.01
C GLY A 150 6.26 -3.15 -5.22
N ALA A 151 5.01 -2.74 -5.08
CA ALA A 151 4.59 -1.34 -5.15
C ALA A 151 5.20 -0.49 -4.03
N GLY A 152 5.25 -1.02 -2.80
CA GLY A 152 5.90 -0.37 -1.67
C GLY A 152 7.40 -0.16 -1.88
N VAL A 153 8.11 -1.16 -2.42
CA VAL A 153 9.54 -1.04 -2.76
C VAL A 153 9.76 -0.04 -3.89
N GLY A 154 8.87 0.01 -4.88
CA GLY A 154 8.87 1.04 -5.92
C GLY A 154 8.70 2.46 -5.36
N PHE A 155 7.84 2.62 -4.35
CA PHE A 155 7.69 3.89 -3.62
C PHE A 155 8.96 4.26 -2.82
N MET A 156 9.60 3.29 -2.18
CA MET A 156 10.86 3.51 -1.47
C MET A 156 11.99 3.94 -2.41
N LEU A 157 12.13 3.27 -3.57
CA LEU A 157 13.10 3.65 -4.60
C LEU A 157 12.88 5.09 -5.06
N ALA A 158 11.62 5.46 -5.35
CA ALA A 158 11.30 6.80 -5.81
C ALA A 158 11.55 7.90 -4.75
N MET A 159 11.47 7.59 -3.46
CA MET A 159 11.76 8.53 -2.37
C MET A 159 13.26 8.65 -2.03
N VAL A 160 14.06 7.63 -2.36
CA VAL A 160 15.49 7.58 -2.07
C VAL A 160 16.32 8.14 -3.23
N MET A 161 15.79 8.14 -4.45
CA MET A 161 16.41 8.77 -5.63
C MET A 161 16.18 10.29 -5.64
#